data_AF-A0A382YUY7-F1
#
_entry.id   AF-A0A382YUY7-F1
#
_cell.length_a   1.000
_cell.length_b   1.000
_cell.length_c   1.000
_cell.angle_alpha   90.00
_cell.angle_beta   90.00
_cell.angle_gamma   90.00
#
_symmetry.space_group_name_H-M   'P 1'
#
loop_
_entity.id
_entity.type
_entity.pdbx_description
1 polymer ?
#
loop_
_entity_poly.entity_id
_entity_poly.type
_entity_poly.pdbx_seq_one_letter_code
_entity_poly.pdbx_strand_id
1 'polypeptide(L)'
;MLNFITYKKPTIFEIEEYRNKITPKVTALLDMVDGVQPEYKSFNEGSKQDIENYKSFIETNIGAALWYINKSTKLLWSGKISAKALYELKDNPNSKLSEEHFYPRKISAREVLKTDWSNFDDAKEEFINRFLNKYGRFHYVTKNENKIVAQYQKVGNFRSPEDSYQKAGIKLIDWIYAKEELFDQNYPQKNYE
;
A
#
# COMPACT_ATOMS: atom_id res chain seq x y z
N MET A 1 1.76 -4.01 28.26
CA MET A 1 2.89 -3.11 27.90
C MET A 1 2.87 -2.95 26.38
N LEU A 2 2.57 -1.76 25.87
CA LEU A 2 2.43 -1.44 24.44
C LEU A 2 3.79 -1.57 23.72
N ASN A 3 4.18 -2.79 23.34
CA ASN A 3 5.34 -3.04 22.47
C ASN A 3 5.06 -2.73 20.99
N PHE A 4 3.85 -2.27 20.69
CA PHE A 4 3.44 -1.99 19.34
C PHE A 4 3.84 -0.57 18.97
N ILE A 5 4.78 -0.51 18.03
CA ILE A 5 5.04 0.64 17.19
C ILE A 5 5.86 1.75 17.86
N THR A 6 7.15 1.47 18.10
CA THR A 6 8.14 2.54 18.04
C THR A 6 8.37 2.87 16.56
N TYR A 7 7.67 3.88 16.05
CA TYR A 7 8.05 4.47 14.77
C TYR A 7 9.41 5.12 14.95
N LYS A 8 10.47 4.40 14.58
CA LYS A 8 11.79 4.99 14.42
C LYS A 8 12.04 5.11 12.93
N LYS A 9 12.36 6.32 12.47
CA LYS A 9 12.79 6.54 11.09
C LYS A 9 13.94 5.56 10.80
N PRO A 10 13.84 4.73 9.75
CA PRO A 10 14.89 3.78 9.40
C PRO A 10 16.20 4.52 9.11
N THR A 11 17.33 3.90 9.47
CA THR A 11 18.65 4.43 9.08
C THR A 11 18.89 4.18 7.59
N ILE A 12 19.85 4.91 7.00
CA ILE A 12 20.26 4.68 5.59
C ILE A 12 20.71 3.22 5.41
N PHE A 13 21.49 2.69 6.35
CA PHE A 13 21.95 1.30 6.33
C PHE A 13 20.79 0.28 6.32
N GLU A 14 19.75 0.51 7.13
CA GLU A 14 18.56 -0.36 7.17
C GLU A 14 17.75 -0.31 5.87
N ILE A 15 17.72 0.86 5.21
CA ILE A 15 17.08 1.01 3.90
C ILE A 15 17.87 0.23 2.84
N GLU A 16 19.21 0.34 2.83
CA GLU A 16 20.08 -0.37 1.90
C GLU A 16 20.04 -1.88 2.10
N GLU A 17 20.09 -2.37 3.34
CA GLU A 17 19.96 -3.79 3.65
C GLU A 17 18.63 -4.35 3.13
N TYR A 18 17.54 -3.62 3.37
CA TYR A 18 16.23 -4.04 2.89
C TYR A 18 16.11 -3.97 1.38
N ARG A 19 16.67 -2.94 0.74
CA ARG A 19 16.77 -2.81 -0.72
C ARG A 19 17.42 -4.08 -1.28
N ASN A 20 18.61 -4.44 -0.81
CA ASN A 20 19.31 -5.65 -1.24
C ASN A 20 18.47 -6.92 -1.03
N LYS A 21 17.73 -6.99 0.07
CA LYS A 21 16.83 -8.12 0.38
C LYS A 21 15.62 -8.22 -0.55
N ILE A 22 15.09 -7.13 -1.09
CA ILE A 22 13.94 -7.16 -2.01
C ILE A 22 14.35 -7.23 -3.48
N THR A 23 15.57 -6.79 -3.83
CA THR A 23 16.05 -6.73 -5.22
C THR A 23 15.80 -8.01 -6.02
N PRO A 24 16.09 -9.23 -5.53
CA PRO A 24 15.83 -10.44 -6.31
C PRO A 24 14.35 -10.66 -6.62
N LYS A 25 13.45 -10.37 -5.66
CA LYS A 25 12.00 -10.52 -5.85
C LYS A 25 11.42 -9.45 -6.76
N VAL A 26 11.89 -8.22 -6.61
CA VAL A 26 11.50 -7.10 -7.49
C VAL A 26 11.96 -7.38 -8.92
N THR A 27 13.20 -7.84 -9.11
CA THR A 27 13.75 -8.19 -10.42
C THR A 27 12.92 -9.29 -11.08
N ALA A 28 12.67 -10.40 -10.38
CA ALA A 28 11.86 -11.48 -10.91
C ALA A 28 10.43 -11.03 -11.28
N LEU A 29 9.86 -10.10 -10.51
CA LEU A 29 8.55 -9.53 -10.85
C LEU A 29 8.60 -8.62 -12.07
N LEU A 30 9.65 -7.81 -12.22
CA LEU A 30 9.82 -6.99 -13.43
C LEU A 30 10.00 -7.86 -14.67
N ASP A 31 10.76 -8.94 -14.59
CA ASP A 31 10.92 -9.90 -15.70
C ASP A 31 9.58 -10.57 -16.05
N MET A 32 8.76 -10.91 -15.04
CA MET A 32 7.40 -11.41 -15.26
C MET A 32 6.51 -10.36 -15.93
N VAL A 33 6.61 -9.09 -15.51
CA VAL A 33 5.89 -7.97 -16.12
C VAL A 33 6.30 -7.82 -17.59
N ASP A 34 7.59 -7.83 -17.90
CA ASP A 34 8.10 -7.73 -19.26
C ASP A 34 7.55 -8.86 -20.16
N GLY A 35 7.52 -10.09 -19.65
CA GLY A 35 6.97 -11.24 -20.38
C GLY A 35 5.46 -11.16 -20.67
N VAL A 36 4.66 -10.59 -19.77
CA VAL A 36 3.18 -10.53 -19.94
C VAL A 36 2.68 -9.19 -20.50
N GLN A 37 3.51 -8.15 -20.47
CA GLN A 37 3.11 -6.80 -20.86
C GLN A 37 2.70 -6.69 -22.34
N PRO A 38 3.38 -7.34 -23.32
CA PRO A 38 2.95 -7.30 -24.72
C PRO A 38 1.52 -7.79 -24.90
N GLU A 39 1.17 -8.92 -24.27
CA GLU A 39 -0.17 -9.49 -24.31
C GLU A 39 -1.19 -8.62 -23.56
N TYR A 40 -0.82 -8.10 -22.39
CA TYR A 40 -1.69 -7.16 -21.67
C TYR A 40 -2.05 -5.92 -22.50
N LYS A 41 -1.09 -5.42 -23.29
CA LYS A 41 -1.25 -4.26 -24.19
C LYS A 41 -1.93 -4.63 -25.52
N SER A 42 -1.84 -5.88 -25.98
CA SER A 42 -2.42 -6.35 -27.24
C SER A 42 -3.94 -6.50 -27.17
N PHE A 43 -4.51 -6.72 -25.97
CA PHE A 43 -5.94 -6.86 -25.73
C PHE A 43 -6.75 -5.64 -26.17
N ASN A 44 -7.07 -5.61 -27.46
CA ASN A 44 -7.86 -4.62 -28.19
C ASN A 44 -8.94 -5.30 -29.06
N GLU A 45 -8.90 -6.63 -29.21
CA GLU A 45 -9.83 -7.43 -30.02
C GLU A 45 -10.63 -8.39 -29.11
N GLY A 46 -11.93 -8.54 -29.38
CA GLY A 46 -12.86 -9.35 -28.58
C GLY A 46 -14.01 -8.54 -27.96
N SER A 47 -14.90 -9.21 -27.24
CA SER A 47 -15.95 -8.51 -26.50
C SER A 47 -15.32 -7.66 -25.40
N LYS A 48 -15.90 -6.49 -25.12
CA LYS A 48 -15.43 -5.61 -24.05
C LYS A 48 -15.33 -6.33 -22.71
N GLN A 49 -16.20 -7.32 -22.46
CA GLN A 49 -16.20 -8.09 -21.22
C GLN A 49 -15.02 -9.07 -21.14
N ASP A 50 -14.69 -9.75 -22.24
CA ASP A 50 -13.58 -10.72 -22.25
C ASP A 50 -12.23 -10.01 -22.08
N ILE A 51 -12.05 -8.87 -22.76
CA ILE A 51 -10.87 -8.01 -22.62
C ILE A 51 -10.67 -7.57 -21.16
N GLU A 52 -11.73 -7.11 -20.50
CA GLU A 52 -11.66 -6.71 -19.09
C GLU A 52 -11.39 -7.90 -18.16
N ASN A 53 -11.91 -9.09 -18.47
CA ASN A 53 -11.65 -10.31 -17.69
C ASN A 53 -10.17 -10.73 -17.77
N TYR A 54 -9.57 -10.74 -18.96
CA TYR A 54 -8.15 -11.07 -19.14
C TYR A 54 -7.23 -10.06 -18.46
N LYS A 55 -7.48 -8.75 -18.67
CA LYS A 55 -6.73 -7.69 -17.98
C LYS A 55 -6.87 -7.80 -16.46
N SER A 56 -8.09 -8.04 -15.99
CA SER A 56 -8.38 -8.24 -14.56
C SER A 56 -7.60 -9.42 -13.97
N PHE A 57 -7.50 -10.54 -14.69
CA PHE A 57 -6.73 -11.70 -14.28
C PHE A 57 -5.24 -11.39 -14.14
N ILE A 58 -4.62 -10.77 -15.16
CA ILE A 58 -3.21 -10.38 -15.12
C ILE A 58 -2.93 -9.39 -13.99
N GLU A 59 -3.75 -8.32 -13.88
CA GLU A 59 -3.61 -7.30 -12.83
C GLU A 59 -3.73 -7.90 -11.43
N THR A 60 -4.57 -8.91 -11.24
CA THR A 60 -4.73 -9.60 -9.95
C THR A 60 -3.47 -10.38 -9.59
N ASN A 61 -2.88 -11.11 -10.54
CA ASN A 61 -1.67 -11.89 -10.31
C ASN A 61 -0.45 -10.99 -10.04
N ILE A 62 -0.24 -9.95 -10.85
CA ILE A 62 0.85 -8.99 -10.64
C ILE A 62 0.64 -8.22 -9.33
N GLY A 63 -0.59 -7.83 -9.00
CA GLY A 63 -0.91 -7.15 -7.75
C GLY A 63 -0.68 -8.03 -6.51
N ALA A 64 -0.95 -9.33 -6.61
CA ALA A 64 -0.61 -10.29 -5.56
C ALA A 64 0.91 -10.43 -5.43
N ALA A 65 1.64 -10.59 -6.54
CA ALA A 65 3.10 -10.69 -6.51
C ALA A 65 3.77 -9.46 -5.90
N LEU A 66 3.32 -8.24 -6.24
CA LEU A 66 3.73 -6.98 -5.60
C LEU A 66 3.58 -7.04 -4.07
N TRP A 67 2.44 -7.54 -3.59
CA TRP A 67 2.14 -7.60 -2.15
C TRP A 67 3.00 -8.59 -1.38
N TYR A 68 3.45 -9.67 -2.02
CA TYR A 68 4.25 -10.72 -1.40
C TYR A 68 5.77 -10.48 -1.48
N ILE A 69 6.20 -9.32 -2.02
CA ILE A 69 7.57 -8.85 -1.86
C ILE A 69 7.84 -8.64 -0.35
N ASN A 70 9.01 -9.09 0.13
CA ASN A 70 9.32 -9.24 1.56
C ASN A 70 8.78 -8.09 2.41
N LYS A 71 7.84 -8.36 3.31
CA LYS A 71 7.27 -7.34 4.18
C LYS A 71 8.30 -6.84 5.19
N SER A 72 8.37 -5.51 5.36
CA SER A 72 9.07 -4.87 6.47
C SER A 72 8.18 -3.79 7.05
N THR A 73 7.57 -4.05 8.20
CA THR A 73 6.74 -3.04 8.89
C THR A 73 7.54 -1.78 9.18
N LYS A 74 8.81 -1.92 9.58
CA LYS A 74 9.67 -0.78 9.88
C LYS A 74 9.90 0.16 8.67
N LEU A 75 9.99 -0.41 7.46
CA LEU A 75 10.35 0.35 6.26
C LEU A 75 9.17 0.68 5.34
N LEU A 76 8.15 -0.17 5.30
CA LEU A 76 6.99 0.00 4.41
C LEU A 76 5.79 0.63 5.12
N TRP A 77 5.76 0.62 6.45
CA TRP A 77 4.73 1.36 7.16
C TRP A 77 4.93 2.86 6.98
N SER A 78 3.85 3.54 6.64
CA SER A 78 3.83 4.98 6.39
C SER A 78 3.96 5.85 7.63
N GLY A 79 3.83 5.26 8.82
CA GLY A 79 3.66 6.02 10.05
C GLY A 79 2.23 6.50 10.26
N LYS A 80 1.27 6.17 9.36
CA LYS A 80 -0.14 6.54 9.52
C LYS A 80 -0.99 5.42 10.13
N ILE A 81 -2.03 5.81 10.85
CA ILE A 81 -3.08 4.96 11.40
C ILE A 81 -4.42 5.70 11.29
N SER A 82 -5.56 5.01 11.19
CA SER A 82 -6.86 5.69 11.32
C SER A 82 -7.14 6.08 12.76
N ALA A 83 -7.87 7.18 12.96
CA ALA A 83 -8.29 7.62 14.30
C ALA A 83 -9.02 6.49 15.05
N LYS A 84 -9.93 5.78 14.37
CA LYS A 84 -10.69 4.67 14.97
C LYS A 84 -9.80 3.49 15.36
N ALA A 85 -8.86 3.08 14.50
CA ALA A 85 -7.93 1.99 14.81
C ALA A 85 -7.06 2.32 16.02
N LEU A 86 -6.70 3.60 16.16
CA LEU A 86 -5.94 4.07 17.30
C LEU A 86 -6.75 4.02 18.61
N TYR A 87 -8.02 4.41 18.59
CA TYR A 87 -8.92 4.22 19.73
C TYR A 87 -9.10 2.74 20.10
N GLU A 88 -9.29 1.86 19.10
CA GLU A 88 -9.38 0.41 19.35
C GLU A 88 -8.10 -0.17 20.00
N LEU A 89 -6.92 0.39 19.69
CA LEU A 89 -5.67 0.02 20.34
C LEU A 89 -5.55 0.57 21.77
N LYS A 90 -6.09 1.78 22.01
CA LYS A 90 -6.12 2.37 23.36
C LYS A 90 -6.97 1.51 24.30
N ASP A 91 -8.16 1.12 23.85
CA ASP A 91 -9.10 0.33 24.65
C ASP A 91 -8.68 -1.14 24.76
N ASN A 92 -8.10 -1.68 23.68
CA ASN A 92 -7.58 -3.03 23.64
C ASN A 92 -6.23 -3.07 22.89
N PRO A 93 -5.10 -3.07 23.63
CA PRO A 93 -3.76 -3.14 23.03
C PRO A 93 -3.50 -4.38 22.16
N ASN A 94 -4.34 -5.42 22.25
CA ASN A 94 -4.25 -6.64 21.45
C ASN A 94 -5.18 -6.63 20.21
N SER A 95 -5.83 -5.50 19.90
CA SER A 95 -6.69 -5.35 18.74
C SER A 95 -5.95 -5.67 17.43
N LYS A 96 -6.53 -6.58 16.63
CA LYS A 96 -5.97 -6.98 15.33
C LYS A 96 -6.37 -6.00 14.24
N LEU A 97 -5.53 -5.00 13.98
CA LEU A 97 -5.69 -4.05 12.89
C LEU A 97 -5.40 -4.68 11.52
N SER A 98 -5.86 -4.02 10.46
CA SER A 98 -5.56 -4.36 9.08
C SER A 98 -4.46 -3.46 8.52
N GLU A 99 -3.53 -4.05 7.78
CA GLU A 99 -2.58 -3.33 6.94
C GLU A 99 -3.27 -2.98 5.61
N GLU A 100 -3.43 -1.69 5.35
CA GLU A 100 -4.05 -1.19 4.13
C GLU A 100 -3.07 -0.34 3.31
N HIS A 101 -3.12 -0.46 1.99
CA HIS A 101 -2.22 0.30 1.11
C HIS A 101 -2.83 1.66 0.77
N PHE A 102 -1.96 2.63 0.51
CA PHE A 102 -2.42 3.85 -0.17
C PHE A 102 -2.89 3.53 -1.59
N TYR A 103 -2.07 2.75 -2.31
CA TYR A 103 -2.34 2.35 -3.68
C TYR A 103 -2.87 0.91 -3.73
N PRO A 104 -4.11 0.70 -4.21
CA PRO A 104 -4.71 -0.63 -4.26
C PRO A 104 -3.90 -1.55 -5.15
N ARG A 105 -3.69 -2.81 -4.74
CA ARG A 105 -2.82 -3.77 -5.42
C ARG A 105 -3.08 -3.89 -6.92
N LYS A 106 -4.35 -3.98 -7.31
CA LYS A 106 -4.78 -4.09 -8.71
C LYS A 106 -4.51 -2.82 -9.52
N ILE A 107 -4.64 -1.64 -8.88
CA ILE A 107 -4.31 -0.35 -9.48
C ILE A 107 -2.80 -0.22 -9.67
N SER A 108 -2.00 -0.59 -8.66
CA SER A 108 -0.54 -0.63 -8.75
C SER A 108 -0.07 -1.56 -9.87
N ALA A 109 -0.66 -2.75 -9.98
CA ALA A 109 -0.37 -3.70 -11.06
C ALA A 109 -0.68 -3.13 -12.45
N ARG A 110 -1.84 -2.48 -12.61
CA ARG A 110 -2.21 -1.80 -13.85
C ARG A 110 -1.22 -0.71 -14.22
N GLU A 111 -0.78 0.09 -13.26
CA GLU A 111 0.23 1.13 -13.49
C GLU A 111 1.56 0.52 -13.95
N VAL A 112 2.01 -0.54 -13.28
CA VAL A 112 3.21 -1.30 -13.66
C VAL A 112 3.10 -1.87 -15.07
N LEU A 113 1.97 -2.49 -15.43
CA LEU A 113 1.74 -3.10 -16.74
C LEU A 113 1.59 -2.07 -17.88
N LYS A 114 1.14 -0.85 -17.57
CA LYS A 114 1.03 0.24 -18.55
C LYS A 114 2.30 1.06 -18.70
N THR A 115 3.17 1.06 -17.69
CA THR A 115 4.44 1.77 -17.73
C THR A 115 5.30 1.23 -18.86
N ASP A 116 5.82 2.13 -19.68
CA ASP A 116 6.85 1.80 -20.65
C ASP A 116 8.22 1.88 -19.97
N TRP A 117 8.71 0.71 -19.57
CA TRP A 117 9.93 0.54 -18.79
C TRP A 117 11.20 0.86 -19.59
N SER A 118 11.12 0.93 -20.92
CA SER A 118 12.25 1.31 -21.78
C SER A 118 12.65 2.78 -21.65
N ASN A 119 11.78 3.62 -21.07
CA ASN A 119 12.04 5.05 -20.83
C ASN A 119 12.90 5.33 -19.60
N PHE A 120 13.35 4.29 -18.87
CA PHE A 120 14.21 4.43 -17.69
C PHE A 120 15.58 3.85 -17.97
N ASP A 121 16.63 4.61 -17.66
CA ASP A 121 18.03 4.13 -17.78
C ASP A 121 18.26 2.84 -16.98
N ASP A 122 17.63 2.75 -15.81
CA ASP A 122 17.57 1.54 -14.99
C ASP A 122 16.13 1.26 -14.54
N ALA A 123 15.42 0.46 -15.34
CA ALA A 123 14.05 0.04 -15.05
C ALA A 123 13.92 -0.73 -13.72
N LYS A 124 14.96 -1.47 -13.31
CA LYS A 124 14.95 -2.23 -12.05
C LYS A 124 15.00 -1.29 -10.87
N GLU A 125 15.93 -0.35 -10.90
CA GLU A 125 16.07 0.66 -9.84
C GLU A 125 14.82 1.54 -9.74
N GLU A 126 14.24 1.96 -10.87
CA GLU A 126 12.97 2.68 -10.88
C GLU A 126 11.84 1.85 -10.24
N PHE A 127 11.73 0.57 -10.59
CA PHE A 127 10.70 -0.30 -9.99
C PHE A 127 10.89 -0.43 -8.49
N ILE A 128 12.13 -0.65 -8.01
CA ILE A 128 12.44 -0.72 -6.58
C ILE A 128 12.02 0.58 -5.90
N ASN A 129 12.35 1.73 -6.47
CA ASN A 129 11.99 3.03 -5.92
C ASN A 129 10.46 3.22 -5.85
N ARG A 130 9.72 2.83 -6.88
CA ARG A 130 8.24 2.84 -6.83
C ARG A 130 7.68 1.87 -5.79
N PHE A 131 8.27 0.68 -5.65
CA PHE A 131 7.85 -0.25 -4.61
C PHE A 131 8.04 0.34 -3.22
N LEU A 132 9.24 0.85 -2.93
CA LEU A 132 9.58 1.41 -1.62
C LEU A 132 8.78 2.66 -1.27
N ASN A 133 8.47 3.51 -2.25
CA ASN A 133 7.83 4.81 -2.00
C ASN A 133 6.32 4.81 -2.22
N LYS A 134 5.76 3.81 -2.93
CA LYS A 134 4.36 3.82 -3.36
C LYS A 134 3.70 2.46 -3.20
N TYR A 135 4.11 1.46 -3.96
CA TYR A 135 3.32 0.21 -4.08
C TYR A 135 3.36 -0.66 -2.83
N GLY A 136 4.49 -0.69 -2.12
CA GLY A 136 4.65 -1.44 -0.88
C GLY A 136 4.17 -0.69 0.37
N ARG A 137 3.83 0.60 0.25
CA ARG A 137 3.51 1.45 1.40
C ARG A 137 2.14 1.14 1.97
N PHE A 138 2.08 0.94 3.28
CA PHE A 138 0.85 0.65 4.00
C PHE A 138 0.67 1.50 5.26
N HIS A 139 -0.53 1.51 5.82
CA HIS A 139 -0.91 2.09 7.09
C HIS A 139 -1.87 1.15 7.82
N TYR A 140 -2.23 1.50 9.05
CA TYR A 140 -3.14 0.70 9.86
C TYR A 140 -4.56 1.28 9.87
N VAL A 141 -5.54 0.41 9.68
CA VAL A 141 -6.97 0.71 9.81
C VAL A 141 -7.66 -0.42 10.57
N THR A 142 -8.89 -0.20 11.02
CA THR A 142 -9.72 -1.29 11.56
C THR A 142 -10.12 -2.24 10.44
N LYS A 143 -10.47 -3.49 10.77
CA LYS A 143 -10.98 -4.45 9.76
C LYS A 143 -12.23 -3.95 9.05
N ASN A 144 -13.09 -3.20 9.76
CA ASN A 144 -14.30 -2.63 9.19
C ASN A 144 -13.98 -1.49 8.22
N GLU A 145 -13.09 -0.58 8.60
CA GLU A 145 -12.62 0.50 7.72
C GLU A 145 -11.98 -0.05 6.44
N ASN A 146 -11.17 -1.11 6.54
CA ASN A 146 -10.60 -1.78 5.36
C ASN A 146 -11.70 -2.25 4.39
N LYS A 147 -12.76 -2.89 4.90
CA LYS A 147 -13.90 -3.33 4.08
C LYS A 147 -14.62 -2.15 3.40
N ILE A 148 -14.70 -1.00 4.06
CA ILE A 148 -15.36 0.21 3.53
C ILE A 148 -14.49 0.85 2.44
N VAL A 149 -13.21 1.13 2.72
CA VAL A 149 -12.33 1.82 1.77
C VAL A 149 -12.07 1.01 0.50
N ALA A 150 -12.04 -0.33 0.61
CA ALA A 150 -11.90 -1.24 -0.51
C ALA A 150 -12.98 -1.05 -1.61
N GLN A 151 -14.15 -0.48 -1.28
CA GLN A 151 -15.21 -0.19 -2.25
C GLN A 151 -14.87 0.99 -3.17
N TYR A 152 -14.14 1.98 -2.65
CA TYR A 152 -13.69 3.18 -3.38
C TYR A 152 -12.36 2.95 -4.11
N GLN A 153 -11.64 1.90 -3.72
CA GLN A 153 -10.35 1.50 -4.28
C GLN A 153 -10.46 0.51 -5.47
N LYS A 154 -11.67 0.27 -5.98
CA LYS A 154 -11.89 -0.57 -7.16
C LYS A 154 -11.46 0.14 -8.44
N VAL A 155 -11.05 -0.66 -9.43
CA VAL A 155 -10.88 -0.21 -10.81
C VAL A 155 -12.15 0.52 -11.28
N GLY A 156 -11.98 1.73 -11.83
CA GLY A 156 -13.07 2.59 -12.29
C GLY A 156 -13.59 3.59 -11.24
N ASN A 157 -13.38 3.30 -9.95
CA ASN A 157 -13.80 4.18 -8.84
C ASN A 157 -12.62 4.91 -8.19
N PHE A 158 -11.44 4.30 -8.22
CA PHE A 158 -10.23 4.87 -7.62
C PHE A 158 -9.76 6.11 -8.37
N ARG A 159 -9.71 7.25 -7.66
CA ARG A 159 -9.14 8.51 -8.16
C ARG A 159 -7.78 8.81 -7.53
N SER A 160 -7.74 8.79 -6.21
CA SER A 160 -6.51 8.88 -5.41
C SER A 160 -6.70 8.16 -4.08
N PRO A 161 -5.62 7.87 -3.34
CA PRO A 161 -5.73 7.39 -1.97
C PRO A 161 -6.60 8.32 -1.10
N GLU A 162 -6.35 9.63 -1.15
CA GLU A 162 -7.02 10.65 -0.34
C GLU A 162 -8.53 10.67 -0.59
N ASP A 163 -8.95 10.66 -1.87
CA ASP A 163 -10.38 10.59 -2.25
C ASP A 163 -11.04 9.30 -1.72
N SER A 164 -10.32 8.18 -1.71
CA SER A 164 -10.83 6.90 -1.20
C SER A 164 -11.09 6.96 0.30
N TYR A 165 -10.16 7.49 1.09
CA TYR A 165 -10.32 7.65 2.54
C TYR A 165 -11.40 8.68 2.89
N GLN A 166 -11.45 9.80 2.15
CA GLN A 166 -12.47 10.82 2.34
C GLN A 166 -13.88 10.25 2.13
N LYS A 167 -14.12 9.53 1.03
CA LYS A 167 -15.41 8.88 0.75
C LYS A 167 -15.77 7.78 1.75
N ALA A 168 -14.76 7.12 2.32
CA ALA A 168 -14.94 6.13 3.37
C ALA A 168 -15.22 6.75 4.75
N GLY A 169 -15.11 8.06 4.91
CA GLY A 169 -15.20 8.71 6.22
C GLY A 169 -14.05 8.32 7.16
N ILE A 170 -12.89 7.96 6.60
CA ILE A 170 -11.72 7.50 7.37
C ILE A 170 -10.72 8.63 7.48
N LYS A 171 -10.42 9.03 8.71
CA LYS A 171 -9.37 10.01 9.01
C LYS A 171 -8.07 9.29 9.35
N LEU A 172 -7.10 9.36 8.44
CA LEU A 172 -5.72 8.93 8.71
C LEU A 172 -4.96 10.03 9.45
N ILE A 173 -4.24 9.64 10.50
CA ILE A 173 -3.42 10.52 11.34
C ILE A 173 -2.00 9.97 11.43
N ASP A 174 -1.02 10.86 11.58
CA ASP A 174 0.36 10.44 11.81
C ASP A 174 0.52 9.94 13.25
N TRP A 175 1.09 8.74 13.37
CA TRP A 175 1.30 8.05 14.65
C TRP A 175 2.11 8.87 15.64
N ILE A 176 3.10 9.63 15.15
CA ILE A 176 3.97 10.47 16.00
C ILE A 176 3.11 11.46 16.79
N TYR A 177 2.22 12.19 16.12
CA TYR A 177 1.32 13.15 16.80
C TYR A 177 0.25 12.44 17.63
N ALA A 178 -0.31 11.36 17.09
CA ALA A 178 -1.44 10.70 17.72
C ALA A 178 -1.06 9.94 19.01
N LYS A 179 0.18 9.45 19.10
CA LYS A 179 0.71 8.83 20.32
C LYS A 179 0.86 9.84 21.45
N GLU A 180 1.29 11.06 21.14
CA GLU A 180 1.41 12.13 22.13
C GLU A 180 0.03 12.51 22.68
N GLU A 181 -0.98 12.70 21.82
CA GLU A 181 -2.33 13.08 22.28
C GLU A 181 -3.04 12.00 23.12
N LEU A 182 -2.81 10.71 22.85
CA LEU A 182 -3.55 9.63 23.52
C LEU A 182 -2.88 9.01 24.74
N PHE A 183 -1.55 9.12 24.83
CA PHE A 183 -0.77 8.49 25.90
C PHE A 183 -0.07 9.50 26.81
N ASP A 184 -0.12 10.80 26.52
CA ASP A 184 0.22 11.84 27.49
C ASP A 184 -1.02 12.19 28.34
N GLN A 185 -0.94 11.93 29.65
CA GLN A 185 -2.03 12.20 30.59
C GLN A 185 -2.32 13.71 30.77
N ASN A 186 -1.45 14.59 30.25
CA ASN A 186 -1.59 16.04 30.32
C ASN A 186 -2.09 16.68 29.00
N TYR A 187 -2.36 15.89 27.95
CA TYR A 187 -2.80 16.46 26.67
C TYR A 187 -4.30 16.82 26.72
N PRO A 188 -4.71 18.04 26.34
CA PRO A 188 -6.12 18.42 26.32
C PRO A 188 -6.86 17.54 25.32
N GLN A 189 -7.86 16.79 25.79
CA GLN A 189 -8.67 15.94 24.93
C GLN A 189 -9.42 16.82 23.92
N LYS A 190 -9.02 16.74 22.65
CA LYS A 190 -9.82 17.26 21.54
C LYS A 190 -10.92 16.25 21.26
N ASN A 191 -12.17 16.68 21.40
CA ASN A 191 -13.33 15.91 20.98
C ASN A 191 -13.30 15.79 19.45
N TYR A 192 -13.03 14.59 18.96
CA TYR A 192 -13.24 14.23 17.56
C TYR A 192 -14.63 13.58 17.48
N GLU A 193 -15.67 14.42 17.41
CA GLU A 193 -17.04 14.01 17.04
C GLU A 193 -17.15 13.78 15.52
#